data_AF-A0A7Y1U685-F1
#
_entry.id   AF-A0A7Y1U685-F1
#
_cell.length_a   1.000
_cell.length_b   1.000
_cell.length_c   1.000
_cell.angle_alpha   90.00
_cell.angle_beta   90.00
_cell.angle_gamma   90.00
#
_symmetry.space_group_name_H-M   'P 1'
#
loop_
_entity.id
_entity.type
_entity.pdbx_description
1 polymer ?
#
loop_
_entity_poly.entity_id
_entity_poly.type
_entity_poly.pdbx_seq_one_letter_code
_entity_poly.pdbx_strand_id
1 'polypeptide(L)'
;TILYQDLLFRRKDFPVDLTLRYALFDTEDFDARLYAYENDVLYFYSIPAYSGTGVRYYAVVRVRLGRDLDLYVKYARWRYSDRETISSGLTEIQGNTRTDLRMQIRWQF
;
A
#
# COMPACT_ATOMS: atom_id res chain seq x y z
N THR A 1 -14.41 6.25 10.11
CA THR A 1 -13.21 7.06 10.41
C THR A 1 -11.94 6.34 10.02
N ILE A 2 -10.90 7.09 9.64
CA ILE A 2 -9.56 6.56 9.35
C ILE A 2 -8.52 7.36 10.15
N LEU A 3 -7.54 6.66 10.70
CA LEU A 3 -6.37 7.24 11.34
C LEU A 3 -5.14 6.55 10.76
N TYR A 4 -4.16 7.33 10.28
CA TYR A 4 -2.94 6.76 9.74
C TYR A 4 -1.72 7.59 10.10
N GLN A 5 -0.56 6.92 10.08
CA GLN A 5 0.73 7.55 10.27
C GLN A 5 1.70 7.12 9.18
N ASP A 6 2.44 8.09 8.66
CA ASP A 6 3.45 7.90 7.63
C ASP A 6 4.85 8.08 8.19
N LEU A 7 5.75 7.18 7.80
CA LEU A 7 7.17 7.30 8.03
C LEU A 7 7.87 7.36 6.66
N LEU A 8 8.49 8.49 6.37
CA LEU A 8 9.25 8.70 5.14
C LEU A 8 10.73 8.84 5.48
N PHE A 9 11.54 7.98 4.87
CA PHE A 9 12.97 8.02 4.98
C PHE A 9 13.59 8.19 3.59
N ARG A 10 14.19 9.36 3.37
CA ARG A 10 14.90 9.70 2.14
C ARG A 10 16.23 10.36 2.52
N ARG A 11 17.34 9.71 2.20
CA ARG A 11 18.68 10.26 2.46
C ARG A 11 19.43 10.39 1.14
N LYS A 12 20.01 11.56 0.89
CA LYS A 12 20.76 11.83 -0.35
C LYS A 12 21.93 10.85 -0.55
N ASP A 13 22.64 10.54 0.53
CA ASP A 13 23.85 9.70 0.51
C ASP A 13 23.56 8.19 0.60
N PHE A 14 22.30 7.79 0.78
CA PHE A 14 21.90 6.39 0.91
C PHE A 14 21.11 5.95 -0.31
N PRO A 15 21.43 4.83 -0.97
CA PRO A 15 20.79 4.44 -2.23
C PRO A 15 19.33 3.98 -2.07
N VAL A 16 18.76 3.99 -0.86
CA VAL A 16 17.40 3.50 -0.60
C VAL A 16 16.51 4.63 -0.07
N ASP A 17 15.35 4.76 -0.69
CA ASP A 17 14.23 5.53 -0.15
C ASP A 17 13.16 4.56 0.37
N LEU A 18 12.63 4.82 1.56
CA LEU A 18 11.60 4.01 2.21
C LEU A 18 10.42 4.89 2.59
N THR A 19 9.22 4.42 2.28
CA THR A 19 7.96 5.00 2.75
C THR A 19 7.13 3.91 3.39
N LEU A 20 6.72 4.11 4.63
CA LEU A 20 5.84 3.21 5.37
C LEU A 20 4.57 3.96 5.76
N ARG A 21 3.43 3.31 5.66
CA ARG A 21 2.18 3.76 6.28
C ARG A 21 1.58 2.64 7.09
N TYR A 22 1.04 3.00 8.25
CA TYR A 22 0.13 2.16 9.01
C TYR A 22 -1.17 2.93 9.23
N ALA A 23 -2.30 2.32 8.86
CA ALA A 23 -3.62 2.92 8.91
C ALA A 23 -4.61 1.99 9.63
N LEU A 24 -5.35 2.56 10.56
CA LEU A 24 -6.51 1.97 11.21
C LEU A 24 -7.75 2.58 10.56
N PHE A 25 -8.71 1.75 10.21
CA PHE A 25 -9.96 2.20 9.63
C PHE A 25 -11.13 1.45 10.26
N ASP A 26 -12.21 2.19 10.46
CA ASP A 26 -13.47 1.71 11.00
C ASP A 26 -14.58 2.45 10.27
N THR A 27 -15.37 1.74 9.48
CA THR A 27 -16.45 2.28 8.65
C THR A 27 -17.60 1.30 8.63
N GLU A 28 -18.83 1.81 8.67
CA GLU A 28 -20.04 0.98 8.83
C GLU A 28 -20.22 0.02 7.66
N ASP A 29 -20.12 0.51 6.42
CA ASP A 29 -20.28 -0.31 5.22
C ASP A 29 -19.54 0.28 4.01
N PHE A 30 -19.53 -0.45 2.90
CA PHE A 30 -18.93 -0.05 1.63
C PHE A 30 -19.54 1.21 1.03
N ASP A 31 -20.81 1.50 1.30
CA ASP A 31 -21.46 2.75 0.87
C ASP A 31 -20.88 3.98 1.59
N ALA A 32 -20.36 3.78 2.80
CA ALA A 32 -19.67 4.79 3.60
C ALA A 32 -18.13 4.74 3.45
N ARG A 33 -17.63 4.13 2.37
CA ARG A 33 -16.18 3.96 2.15
C ARG A 33 -15.43 5.27 2.17
N LEU A 34 -14.26 5.25 2.80
CA LEU A 34 -13.35 6.38 2.86
C LEU A 34 -12.24 6.20 1.83
N TYR A 35 -11.74 7.30 1.28
CA TYR A 35 -10.62 7.31 0.35
C TYR A 35 -9.45 8.05 0.98
N ALA A 36 -8.27 7.43 0.95
CA ALA A 36 -7.03 8.10 1.35
C ALA A 36 -5.95 7.85 0.29
N TYR A 37 -5.22 8.90 -0.06
CA TYR A 37 -4.13 8.82 -1.02
C TYR A 37 -2.96 8.03 -0.44
N GLU A 38 -2.42 7.08 -1.19
CA GLU A 38 -1.22 6.33 -0.82
C GLU A 38 -0.05 6.57 -1.78
N ASN A 39 1.16 6.54 -1.23
CA ASN A 39 2.37 6.52 -2.04
C ASN A 39 2.44 5.20 -2.84
N ASP A 40 2.94 5.28 -4.07
CA ASP A 40 3.13 4.13 -4.94
C ASP A 40 4.49 4.18 -5.65
N VAL A 41 4.77 3.16 -6.46
CA VAL A 41 5.90 3.12 -7.37
C VAL A 41 5.80 4.26 -8.40
N LEU A 42 6.92 4.55 -9.08
CA LEU A 42 7.02 5.69 -9.98
C LEU A 42 5.94 5.67 -11.08
N TYR A 43 5.24 6.80 -11.26
CA TYR A 43 4.12 6.98 -12.20
C TYR A 43 2.84 6.19 -11.89
N PHE A 44 2.73 5.65 -10.67
CA PHE A 44 1.48 5.08 -10.17
C PHE A 44 0.88 5.95 -9.08
N TYR A 45 -0.45 5.93 -9.00
CA TYR A 45 -1.21 6.50 -7.91
C TYR A 45 -2.10 5.40 -7.32
N SER A 46 -2.23 5.39 -6.00
CA SER A 46 -3.10 4.46 -5.27
C SER A 46 -4.11 5.25 -4.44
N ILE A 47 -5.39 5.03 -4.71
CA ILE A 47 -6.50 5.61 -3.94
C ILE A 47 -7.41 4.46 -3.48
N PRO A 48 -6.97 3.66 -2.50
CA PRO A 48 -7.78 2.57 -1.99
C PRO A 48 -9.08 3.06 -1.34
N ALA A 49 -10.13 2.27 -1.53
CA ALA A 49 -11.38 2.40 -0.78
C ALA A 49 -11.26 1.61 0.54
N TYR A 50 -11.32 2.32 1.66
CA TYR A 50 -11.39 1.75 3.00
C TYR A 50 -12.85 1.49 3.36
N SER A 51 -13.20 0.24 3.64
CA SER A 51 -14.55 -0.19 3.98
C SER A 51 -14.49 -1.31 5.02
N GLY A 52 -15.43 -1.31 5.97
CA GLY A 52 -15.41 -2.19 7.12
C GLY A 52 -14.44 -1.75 8.21
N THR A 53 -13.95 -2.71 8.99
CA THR A 53 -13.04 -2.48 10.13
C THR A 53 -11.75 -3.27 9.99
N GLY A 54 -10.61 -2.59 10.17
CA GLY A 54 -9.33 -3.28 10.18
C GLY A 54 -8.11 -2.38 10.08
N VAL A 55 -7.03 -3.00 9.60
CA VAL A 55 -5.72 -2.38 9.44
C VAL A 55 -5.33 -2.44 7.98
N ARG A 56 -4.78 -1.34 7.47
CA ARG A 56 -4.05 -1.32 6.20
C ARG A 56 -2.66 -0.79 6.44
N TYR A 57 -1.67 -1.48 5.92
CA TYR A 57 -0.30 -0.99 5.94
C TYR A 57 0.37 -1.23 4.60
N TYR A 58 1.30 -0.36 4.27
CA TYR A 58 2.12 -0.53 3.07
C TYR A 58 3.54 -0.05 3.28
N ALA A 59 4.44 -0.61 2.48
CA ALA A 59 5.82 -0.19 2.34
C ALA A 59 6.09 0.06 0.85
N VAL A 60 6.66 1.22 0.53
CA VAL A 60 7.25 1.49 -0.79
C VAL A 60 8.74 1.66 -0.59
N VAL A 61 9.52 0.87 -1.30
CA VAL A 61 10.98 0.91 -1.33
C VAL A 61 11.42 1.30 -2.73
N ARG A 62 12.31 2.27 -2.83
CA ARG A 62 13.09 2.53 -4.03
C ARG A 62 14.56 2.24 -3.73
N VAL A 63 15.21 1.45 -4.58
CA VAL A 63 16.64 1.17 -4.52
C VAL A 63 17.30 1.70 -5.79
N ARG A 64 18.30 2.57 -5.62
CA ARG A 64 19.14 3.10 -6.70
C ARG A 64 20.30 2.14 -6.94
N LEU A 65 20.24 1.40 -8.05
CA LEU A 65 21.25 0.42 -8.47
C LEU A 65 22.23 1.09 -9.45
N GLY A 66 22.97 2.09 -8.98
CA GLY A 66 23.87 2.90 -9.81
C GLY A 66 23.25 4.23 -10.26
N ARG A 67 23.76 4.79 -11.35
CA ARG A 67 23.30 6.09 -11.89
C ARG A 67 22.03 5.96 -12.75
N ASP A 68 21.86 4.80 -13.36
CA ASP A 68 20.96 4.62 -14.50
C ASP A 68 19.78 3.69 -14.19
N LEU A 69 19.83 2.96 -13.07
CA LEU A 69 18.86 1.92 -12.72
C LEU A 69 18.20 2.19 -11.36
N ASP A 70 16.88 2.29 -11.35
CA ASP A 70 16.06 2.34 -10.14
C ASP A 70 15.15 1.10 -10.08
N LEU A 71 15.08 0.47 -8.90
CA LEU A 71 14.11 -0.58 -8.58
C LEU A 71 13.10 -0.05 -7.57
N TYR A 72 11.81 -0.13 -7.89
CA TYR A 72 10.71 0.20 -7.00
C TYR A 72 9.95 -1.08 -6.61
N VAL A 73 9.65 -1.22 -5.33
CA VAL A 73 8.84 -2.30 -4.79
C VAL A 73 7.81 -1.69 -3.84
N LYS A 74 6.53 -1.98 -4.06
CA LYS A 74 5.45 -1.70 -3.13
C LYS A 74 4.87 -3.01 -2.62
N TYR A 75 4.80 -3.13 -1.31
CA TYR A 75 4.08 -4.18 -0.60
C TYR A 75 2.97 -3.52 0.21
N ALA A 76 1.71 -3.86 -0.07
CA ALA A 76 0.56 -3.37 0.67
C ALA A 76 -0.26 -4.55 1.20
N ARG A 77 -0.84 -4.39 2.38
CA ARG A 77 -1.67 -5.44 2.99
C ARG A 77 -2.87 -4.84 3.69
N TRP A 78 -4.02 -5.47 3.46
CA TRP A 78 -5.23 -5.33 4.24
C TRP A 78 -5.33 -6.48 5.24
N ARG A 79 -5.72 -6.16 6.47
CA ARG A 79 -6.13 -7.14 7.48
C ARG A 79 -7.44 -6.68 8.08
N TYR A 80 -8.51 -7.36 7.72
CA TYR A 80 -9.85 -7.09 8.21
C TYR A 80 -10.08 -7.81 9.54
N SER A 81 -10.85 -7.20 10.42
CA SER A 81 -11.25 -7.80 11.71
C SER A 81 -12.73 -8.13 11.75
N ASP A 82 -13.50 -7.68 10.76
CA ASP A 82 -14.96 -7.76 10.68
C ASP A 82 -15.48 -8.87 9.74
N ARG A 83 -14.58 -9.55 9.02
CA ARG A 83 -14.94 -10.56 8.02
C ARG A 83 -13.89 -11.64 7.90
N GLU A 84 -14.32 -12.83 7.50
CA GLU A 84 -13.45 -13.99 7.23
C GLU A 84 -13.24 -14.25 5.74
N THR A 85 -13.97 -13.56 4.87
CA THR A 85 -13.80 -13.61 3.41
C THR A 85 -13.73 -12.19 2.85
N ILE A 86 -12.94 -12.01 1.79
CA ILE A 86 -12.77 -10.71 1.12
C ILE A 86 -13.21 -10.85 -0.33
N SER A 87 -13.95 -9.85 -0.82
CA SER A 87 -14.52 -9.84 -2.18
C SER A 87 -15.54 -10.97 -2.40
N SER A 88 -15.97 -11.17 -3.64
CA SER A 88 -16.90 -12.23 -4.02
C SER A 88 -16.57 -12.80 -5.41
N GLY A 89 -17.08 -14.00 -5.69
CA GLY A 89 -16.95 -14.65 -7.00
C GLY A 89 -15.51 -15.02 -7.32
N LEU A 90 -15.05 -14.76 -8.56
CA LEU A 90 -13.70 -15.13 -9.02
C LEU A 90 -12.57 -14.38 -8.31
N THR A 91 -12.89 -13.38 -7.50
CA THR A 91 -11.92 -12.58 -6.74
C THR A 91 -11.99 -12.83 -5.24
N GLU A 92 -12.82 -13.79 -4.81
CA GLU A 92 -12.97 -14.15 -3.40
C GLU A 92 -11.65 -14.65 -2.82
N ILE A 93 -11.28 -14.09 -1.68
CA ILE A 93 -10.14 -14.51 -0.89
C ILE A 93 -10.70 -15.13 0.38
N GLN A 94 -10.40 -16.42 0.55
CA GLN A 94 -10.66 -17.14 1.79
C GLN A 94 -9.67 -16.66 2.86
N GLY A 95 -10.19 -15.99 3.90
CA GLY A 95 -9.42 -15.35 4.95
C GLY A 95 -9.62 -13.84 5.02
N ASN A 96 -9.26 -13.27 6.16
CA ASN A 96 -9.42 -11.84 6.47
C ASN A 96 -8.25 -10.96 5.98
N THR A 97 -7.40 -11.48 5.10
CA THR A 97 -6.16 -10.82 4.72
C THR A 97 -5.96 -10.79 3.21
N ARG A 98 -5.66 -9.60 2.67
CA ARG A 98 -5.33 -9.40 1.26
C ARG A 98 -3.98 -8.70 1.12
N THR A 99 -3.13 -9.21 0.25
CA THR A 99 -1.79 -8.65 -0.01
C THR A 99 -1.70 -8.22 -1.46
N ASP A 100 -1.23 -7.00 -1.71
CA ASP A 100 -0.95 -6.48 -3.04
C ASP A 100 0.56 -6.19 -3.15
N LEU A 101 1.21 -6.79 -4.16
CA LEU A 101 2.63 -6.57 -4.46
C LEU A 101 2.75 -5.92 -5.83
N ARG A 102 3.55 -4.86 -5.92
CA ARG A 102 3.89 -4.19 -7.19
C ARG A 102 5.38 -3.97 -7.26
N MET A 103 5.96 -4.24 -8.43
CA MET A 103 7.39 -4.06 -8.68
C MET A 103 7.56 -3.31 -10.00
N GLN A 104 8.55 -2.44 -10.07
CA GLN A 104 8.88 -1.68 -11.28
C GLN A 104 10.38 -1.45 -11.36
N ILE A 105 10.93 -1.65 -12.55
CA ILE A 105 12.32 -1.31 -12.87
C ILE A 105 12.28 -0.12 -13.81
N ARG A 106 13.14 0.87 -13.57
CA ARG A 106 13.32 2.04 -14.42
C ARG A 106 14.78 2.12 -14.81
N TRP A 107 15.03 2.15 -16.12
CA TRP A 107 16.35 2.37 -16.70
C TRP A 107 16.37 3.71 -17.44
N GLN A 108 17.37 4.53 -17.18
CA GLN A 108 17.64 5.80 -17.86
C GLN A 108 19.00 5.72 -18.57
N PHE A 109 19.09 6.20 -19.80
CA PHE A 109 20.32 6.25 -20.61
C PHE A 109 20.88 7.67 -20.67
#